data_AF-A0A3P7MC11-F1
#
_entry.id   AF-A0A3P7MC11-F1
#
_cell.length_a   1.000
_cell.length_b   1.000
_cell.length_c   1.000
_cell.angle_alpha   90.00
_cell.angle_beta   90.00
_cell.angle_gamma   90.00
#
_symmetry.space_group_name_H-M   'P 1'
#
loop_
_entity.id
_entity.type
_entity.pdbx_description
1 polymer ?
#
loop_
_entity_poly.entity_id
_entity_poly.type
_entity_poly.pdbx_seq_one_letter_code
_entity_poly.pdbx_strand_id
1 'polypeptide(L)'
;QNGQLSEITWNAINKIEPYSKKLSYSSQVSIAATEKFYDSGLTSEQIYHGLPLMDLRNTIMTNICPVNLVTECPSTKYRTYSGHCNNVNNPLWGASSEPMQRFLKPIYADKISKPRVSINGLSLPSARKISHNLITEPIDRHTLCSMMIAEWAMFIYEDIAHAGITTLYKGNQSKPLLCCNQKYIHPECYSIEVDEDDTTYS
;
A
#
# COMPACT_ATOMS: atom_id res chain seq x y z
N GLN A 1 7.00 10.66 27.11
CA GLN A 1 6.82 9.41 27.88
C GLN A 1 5.52 8.65 27.55
N ASN A 2 4.56 9.21 26.80
CA ASN A 2 3.31 8.50 26.41
C ASN A 2 3.40 7.62 25.14
N GLY A 3 4.52 7.62 24.41
CA GLY A 3 4.66 6.90 23.13
C GLY A 3 5.00 5.41 23.26
N GLN A 4 5.53 4.99 24.41
CA GLN A 4 6.04 3.62 24.58
C GLN A 4 4.90 2.60 24.78
N LEU A 5 3.82 3.00 25.48
CA LEU A 5 2.64 2.17 25.70
C LEU A 5 1.82 2.02 24.40
N SER A 6 1.63 3.11 23.65
CA SER A 6 0.92 3.07 22.37
C SER A 6 1.63 2.23 21.32
N GLU A 7 2.97 2.26 21.30
CA GLU A 7 3.78 1.46 20.39
C GLU A 7 3.68 -0.05 20.70
N ILE A 8 3.70 -0.42 21.98
CA ILE A 8 3.52 -1.81 22.44
C ILE A 8 2.11 -2.30 22.08
N THR A 9 1.08 -1.49 22.32
CA THR A 9 -0.30 -1.82 21.96
C THR A 9 -0.46 -1.97 20.44
N TRP A 10 0.12 -1.08 19.65
CA TRP A 10 0.09 -1.16 18.18
C TRP A 10 0.80 -2.40 17.63
N ASN A 11 1.92 -2.80 18.23
CA ASN A 11 2.65 -4.03 17.88
C ASN A 11 1.82 -5.28 18.15
N ALA A 12 1.17 -5.34 19.32
CA ALA A 12 0.30 -6.45 19.67
C ALA A 12 -0.91 -6.56 18.74
N ILE A 13 -1.41 -5.42 18.26
CA ILE A 13 -2.60 -5.35 17.39
C ILE A 13 -2.28 -5.70 15.95
N ASN A 14 -1.09 -5.52 15.39
CA ASN A 14 -0.91 -5.71 13.95
C ASN A 14 -0.17 -7.01 13.56
N LYS A 15 0.57 -7.67 14.48
CA LYS A 15 1.39 -8.87 14.16
C LYS A 15 2.19 -8.78 12.84
N ILE A 16 2.67 -7.59 12.51
CA ILE A 16 3.45 -7.30 11.30
C ILE A 16 4.94 -7.56 11.57
N GLU A 17 5.66 -8.00 10.54
CA GLU A 17 7.13 -8.09 10.57
C GLU A 17 7.73 -6.73 10.98
N PRO A 18 8.68 -6.67 11.94
CA PRO A 18 9.23 -5.41 12.42
C PRO A 18 9.80 -4.51 11.32
N TYR A 19 10.38 -5.10 10.27
CA TYR A 19 10.91 -4.39 9.12
C TYR A 19 9.81 -3.63 8.35
N SER A 20 8.73 -4.31 7.98
CA SER A 20 7.58 -3.71 7.29
C SER A 20 6.89 -2.63 8.14
N LYS A 21 6.86 -2.80 9.47
CA LYS A 21 6.37 -1.75 10.38
C LYS A 21 7.23 -0.49 10.30
N LYS A 22 8.56 -0.64 10.30
CA LYS A 22 9.48 0.51 10.21
C LYS A 22 9.28 1.25 8.88
N LEU A 23 9.20 0.51 7.77
CA LEU A 23 8.94 1.09 6.44
C LEU A 23 7.59 1.80 6.37
N SER A 24 6.53 1.22 6.93
CA SER A 24 5.20 1.84 7.00
C SER A 24 5.23 3.14 7.82
N TYR A 25 5.96 3.17 8.93
CA TYR A 25 6.14 4.41 9.69
C TYR A 25 6.87 5.48 8.89
N SER A 26 7.99 5.11 8.23
CA SER A 26 8.73 6.01 7.35
C SER A 26 7.87 6.55 6.20
N SER A 27 7.01 5.71 5.61
CA SER A 27 6.15 6.13 4.50
C SER A 27 5.09 7.13 4.94
N GLN A 28 4.44 6.91 6.09
CA GLN A 28 3.46 7.82 6.66
C GLN A 28 4.07 9.19 6.98
N VAL A 29 5.29 9.20 7.55
CA VAL A 29 6.02 10.46 7.79
C VAL A 29 6.38 11.15 6.47
N SER A 30 6.76 10.38 5.43
CA SER A 30 7.07 10.94 4.11
C SER A 30 5.84 11.56 3.44
N ILE A 31 4.66 10.96 3.58
CA ILE A 31 3.39 11.52 3.09
C ILE A 31 3.09 12.84 3.81
N ALA A 32 3.09 12.84 5.14
CA ALA A 32 2.80 14.04 5.93
C ALA A 32 3.81 15.18 5.69
N ALA A 33 5.09 14.85 5.46
CA ALA A 33 6.09 15.83 5.08
C ALA A 33 5.83 16.41 3.68
N THR A 34 5.45 15.56 2.73
CA THR A 34 5.12 15.98 1.36
C THR A 34 3.91 16.91 1.34
N GLU A 35 2.89 16.62 2.15
CA GLU A 35 1.72 17.50 2.32
C GLU A 35 2.14 18.89 2.81
N LYS A 36 2.97 18.97 3.86
CA LYS A 36 3.48 20.25 4.35
C LYS A 36 4.28 21.02 3.31
N PHE A 37 5.08 20.34 2.50
CA PHE A 37 5.86 20.98 1.46
C PHE A 37 4.98 21.49 0.32
N TYR A 38 3.97 20.72 -0.08
CA TYR A 38 2.97 21.14 -1.05
C TYR A 38 2.23 22.40 -0.59
N ASP A 39 1.78 22.42 0.67
CA ASP A 39 1.12 23.57 1.29
C ASP A 39 2.05 24.79 1.41
N SER A 40 3.36 24.56 1.46
CA SER A 40 4.38 25.63 1.45
C SER A 40 4.70 26.18 0.06
N GLY A 41 4.02 25.69 -0.99
CA GLY A 41 4.12 26.21 -2.36
C GLY A 41 4.98 25.37 -3.31
N LEU A 42 5.39 24.15 -2.95
CA LEU A 42 6.07 23.27 -3.91
C LEU A 42 5.11 22.82 -5.02
N THR A 43 5.62 22.81 -6.25
CA THR A 43 4.89 22.29 -7.40
C THR A 43 4.89 20.76 -7.43
N SER A 44 3.92 20.16 -8.13
CA SER A 44 3.84 18.70 -8.26
C SER A 44 5.08 18.07 -8.92
N GLU A 45 5.74 18.77 -9.86
CA GLU A 45 6.97 18.26 -10.47
C GLU A 45 8.15 18.28 -9.48
N GLN A 46 8.25 19.30 -8.62
CA GLN A 46 9.25 19.34 -7.55
C GLN A 46 9.03 18.25 -6.52
N ILE A 47 7.77 17.94 -6.19
CA ILE A 47 7.43 16.82 -5.29
C ILE A 47 7.86 15.49 -5.91
N TYR A 48 7.53 15.27 -7.19
CA TYR A 48 7.75 13.98 -7.82
C TYR A 48 9.23 13.70 -8.15
N HIS A 49 9.96 14.68 -8.67
CA HIS A 49 11.36 14.48 -9.09
C HIS A 49 12.39 15.01 -8.09
N GLY A 50 12.01 16.01 -7.28
CA GLY A 50 12.93 16.66 -6.35
C GLY A 50 13.01 15.94 -5.01
N LEU A 51 11.87 15.69 -4.34
CA LEU A 51 11.87 15.12 -3.00
C LEU A 51 12.53 13.73 -2.90
N PRO A 52 12.36 12.79 -3.86
CA PRO A 52 13.04 11.49 -3.78
C PRO A 52 14.57 11.58 -3.86
N LEU A 53 15.10 12.67 -4.42
CA LEU A 53 16.55 12.91 -4.56
C LEU A 53 17.08 13.86 -3.46
N MET A 54 16.22 14.33 -2.57
CA MET A 54 16.61 15.27 -1.53
C MET A 54 17.53 14.59 -0.52
N ASP A 55 18.69 15.22 -0.28
CA ASP A 55 19.60 14.75 0.75
C ASP A 55 18.99 14.95 2.13
N LEU A 56 18.76 13.84 2.83
CA LEU A 56 18.20 13.86 4.18
C LEU A 56 19.28 13.96 5.26
N ARG A 57 20.58 13.89 4.93
CA ARG A 57 21.68 13.92 5.92
C ARG A 57 21.62 15.19 6.77
N ASN A 58 22.00 15.05 8.05
CA ASN A 58 21.97 16.12 9.06
C ASN A 58 20.56 16.69 9.34
N THR A 59 19.51 15.96 8.98
CA THR A 59 18.13 16.30 9.35
C THR A 59 17.56 15.24 10.28
N ILE A 60 16.47 15.59 10.98
CA ILE A 60 15.72 14.63 11.81
C ILE A 60 15.19 13.46 10.94
N MET A 61 14.94 13.72 9.65
CA MET A 61 14.42 12.70 8.72
C MET A 61 15.42 11.60 8.40
N THR A 62 16.74 11.80 8.57
CA THR A 62 17.72 10.71 8.35
C THR A 62 17.39 9.45 9.16
N ASN A 63 16.94 9.64 10.40
CA ASN A 63 16.65 8.55 11.33
C ASN A 63 15.28 7.90 11.08
N ILE A 64 14.37 8.63 10.42
CA ILE A 64 13.00 8.19 10.17
C ILE A 64 12.86 7.55 8.79
N CYS A 65 13.44 8.15 7.76
CA CYS A 65 13.42 7.68 6.38
C CYS A 65 14.84 7.24 5.97
N PRO A 66 15.35 6.11 6.50
CA PRO A 66 16.70 5.69 6.17
C PRO A 66 16.79 5.34 4.69
N VAL A 67 17.76 5.96 4.01
CA VAL A 67 18.12 5.59 2.63
C VAL A 67 18.83 4.23 2.70
N ASN A 68 18.20 3.19 2.14
CA ASN A 68 18.72 1.85 1.84
C ASN A 68 19.73 1.28 2.86
N LEU A 69 19.20 0.51 3.82
CA LEU A 69 19.94 -0.09 4.94
C LEU A 69 20.92 -1.23 4.55
N VAL A 70 20.99 -1.63 3.28
CA VAL A 70 21.87 -2.71 2.82
C VAL A 70 23.15 -2.14 2.26
N THR A 71 24.19 -2.10 3.10
CA THR A 71 25.51 -1.58 2.75
C THR A 71 26.40 -2.63 2.09
N GLU A 72 26.22 -3.90 2.43
CA GLU A 72 27.05 -5.00 1.92
C GLU A 72 26.18 -6.25 1.68
N CYS A 73 26.43 -6.92 0.55
CA CYS A 73 25.77 -8.17 0.20
C CYS A 73 26.70 -9.36 0.43
N PRO A 74 26.32 -10.33 1.28
CA PRO A 74 27.14 -11.50 1.52
C PRO A 74 27.17 -12.42 0.29
N SER A 75 28.34 -13.01 0.01
CA SER A 75 28.47 -14.05 -1.01
C SER A 75 27.90 -15.37 -0.48
N THR A 76 26.67 -15.72 -0.88
CA THR A 76 25.99 -16.96 -0.50
C THR A 76 25.66 -17.82 -1.72
N LYS A 77 25.56 -19.14 -1.52
CA LYS A 77 25.19 -20.08 -2.60
C LYS A 77 23.69 -20.08 -2.91
N TYR A 78 22.86 -19.70 -1.94
CA TYR A 78 21.40 -19.80 -2.01
C TYR A 78 20.74 -18.43 -1.93
N ARG A 79 19.52 -18.37 -2.47
CA ARG A 79 18.67 -17.18 -2.39
C ARG A 79 18.33 -16.88 -0.93
N THR A 80 18.26 -15.60 -0.60
CA THR A 80 17.67 -15.13 0.64
C THR A 80 16.16 -15.31 0.58
N TYR A 81 15.51 -15.59 1.72
CA TYR A 81 14.05 -15.73 1.77
C TYR A 81 13.33 -14.43 1.36
N SER A 82 13.96 -13.28 1.63
CA SER A 82 13.42 -11.96 1.38
C SER A 82 13.79 -11.40 0.00
N GLY A 83 14.55 -12.11 -0.82
CA GLY A 83 15.03 -11.64 -2.13
C GLY A 83 16.13 -10.56 -2.09
N HIS A 84 16.47 -10.02 -0.91
CA HIS A 84 17.54 -9.04 -0.74
C HIS A 84 18.87 -9.57 -1.26
N CYS A 85 19.67 -8.68 -1.86
CA CYS A 85 20.96 -8.98 -2.47
C CYS A 85 20.92 -9.93 -3.67
N ASN A 86 19.75 -10.19 -4.26
CA ASN A 86 19.70 -10.90 -5.54
C ASN A 86 20.43 -10.11 -6.65
N ASN A 87 20.29 -8.79 -6.64
CA ASN A 87 21.07 -7.87 -7.47
C ASN A 87 22.08 -7.12 -6.58
N VAL A 88 23.38 -7.41 -6.74
CA VAL A 88 24.43 -6.83 -5.87
C VAL A 88 24.57 -5.31 -6.05
N ASN A 89 24.29 -4.80 -7.26
CA ASN A 89 24.35 -3.36 -7.53
C ASN A 89 23.13 -2.61 -6.99
N ASN A 90 21.99 -3.31 -6.88
CA ASN A 90 20.74 -2.75 -6.37
C ASN A 90 20.09 -3.76 -5.40
N PRO A 91 20.58 -3.85 -4.15
CA PRO A 91 20.25 -4.95 -3.24
C PRO A 91 18.77 -5.11 -2.90
N LEU A 92 17.95 -4.08 -3.10
CA LEU A 92 16.52 -4.07 -2.79
C LEU A 92 15.63 -4.42 -3.99
N TRP A 93 16.19 -4.52 -5.20
CA TRP A 93 15.38 -4.78 -6.40
C TRP A 93 14.75 -6.17 -6.34
N GLY A 94 13.41 -6.21 -6.34
CA GLY A 94 12.63 -7.45 -6.26
C GLY A 94 12.62 -8.09 -4.87
N ALA A 95 13.11 -7.40 -3.85
CA ALA A 95 13.03 -7.87 -2.47
C ALA A 95 11.61 -7.72 -1.91
N SER A 96 11.24 -8.61 -0.98
CA SER A 96 9.97 -8.55 -0.26
C SER A 96 9.90 -7.33 0.66
N SER A 97 8.69 -6.84 0.94
CA SER A 97 8.45 -5.67 1.79
C SER A 97 9.02 -4.36 1.24
N GLU A 98 9.33 -4.30 -0.06
CA GLU A 98 9.74 -3.09 -0.77
C GLU A 98 8.58 -2.46 -1.55
N PRO A 99 8.62 -1.15 -1.86
CA PRO A 99 7.57 -0.50 -2.63
C PRO A 99 7.48 -1.04 -4.06
N MET A 100 6.24 -1.20 -4.56
CA MET A 100 6.00 -1.58 -5.95
C MET A 100 6.56 -0.53 -6.92
N GLN A 101 7.25 -0.99 -7.97
CA GLN A 101 7.78 -0.12 -9.00
C GLN A 101 6.63 0.54 -9.79
N ARG A 102 6.75 1.84 -10.05
CA ARG A 102 5.81 2.59 -10.88
C ARG A 102 6.38 2.79 -12.28
N PHE A 103 5.70 2.28 -13.30
CA PHE A 103 6.05 2.53 -14.71
C PHE A 103 5.56 3.90 -15.21
N LEU A 104 4.47 4.40 -14.63
CA LEU A 104 3.88 5.70 -14.94
C LEU A 104 3.76 6.55 -13.67
N LYS A 105 3.70 7.87 -13.85
CA LYS A 105 3.45 8.81 -12.75
C LYS A 105 2.10 8.47 -12.09
N PRO A 106 2.02 8.45 -10.75
CA PRO A 106 0.76 8.24 -10.05
C PRO A 106 -0.18 9.44 -10.24
N ILE A 107 -1.48 9.18 -10.22
CA ILE A 107 -2.52 10.20 -10.35
C ILE A 107 -3.38 10.18 -9.10
N TYR A 108 -3.14 11.12 -8.21
CA TYR A 108 -3.91 11.35 -6.99
C TYR A 108 -4.69 12.67 -7.07
N ALA A 109 -5.81 12.77 -6.36
CA ALA A 109 -6.64 13.99 -6.37
C ALA A 109 -5.89 15.20 -5.81
N ASP A 110 -5.13 14.99 -4.73
CA ASP A 110 -4.28 15.99 -4.08
C ASP A 110 -2.82 15.95 -4.55
N LYS A 111 -2.52 15.16 -5.60
CA LYS A 111 -1.17 14.92 -6.12
C LYS A 111 -0.22 14.17 -5.17
N ILE A 112 -0.70 13.69 -4.03
CA ILE A 112 0.13 13.06 -2.99
C ILE A 112 -0.37 11.66 -2.68
N SER A 113 -1.59 11.51 -2.15
CA SER A 113 -2.07 10.24 -1.60
C SER A 113 -3.57 9.99 -1.79
N LYS A 114 -4.39 11.04 -1.94
CA LYS A 114 -5.86 10.87 -2.02
C LYS A 114 -6.30 10.18 -3.32
N PRO A 115 -7.26 9.23 -3.23
CA PRO A 115 -7.84 8.57 -4.40
C PRO A 115 -8.24 9.56 -5.49
N ARG A 116 -7.99 9.19 -6.75
CA ARG A 116 -8.16 10.09 -7.88
C ARG A 116 -9.63 10.51 -8.06
N VAL A 117 -9.83 11.71 -8.59
CA VAL A 117 -11.14 12.19 -9.08
C VAL A 117 -11.18 12.15 -10.60
N SER A 118 -12.36 12.44 -11.17
CA SER A 118 -12.54 12.60 -12.61
C SER A 118 -11.74 13.79 -13.16
N ILE A 119 -11.44 13.76 -14.46
CA ILE A 119 -10.74 14.85 -15.17
C ILE A 119 -11.51 16.18 -15.13
N ASN A 120 -12.83 16.13 -14.94
CA ASN A 120 -13.71 17.29 -14.82
C ASN A 120 -13.89 17.75 -13.36
N GLY A 121 -13.14 17.17 -12.41
CA GLY A 121 -13.20 17.52 -10.98
C GLY A 121 -14.35 16.87 -10.20
N LEU A 122 -15.21 16.08 -10.85
CA LEU A 122 -16.30 15.36 -10.18
C LEU A 122 -15.82 14.04 -9.57
N SER A 123 -16.58 13.51 -8.61
CA SER A 123 -16.37 12.16 -8.07
C SER A 123 -16.48 11.10 -9.16
N LEU A 124 -15.67 10.06 -9.07
CA LEU A 124 -15.82 8.88 -9.92
C LEU A 124 -17.04 8.07 -9.48
N PRO A 125 -17.68 7.31 -10.40
CA PRO A 125 -18.70 6.33 -10.02
C PRO A 125 -18.15 5.37 -8.96
N SER A 126 -18.99 4.98 -7.99
CA SER A 126 -18.59 4.01 -6.98
C SER A 126 -18.21 2.68 -7.64
N ALA A 127 -17.21 1.98 -7.07
CA ALA A 127 -16.79 0.68 -7.57
C ALA A 127 -17.96 -0.33 -7.56
N ARG A 128 -18.86 -0.20 -6.58
CA ARG A 128 -20.06 -1.04 -6.49
C ARG A 128 -21.05 -0.77 -7.62
N LYS A 129 -21.36 0.49 -7.93
CA LYS A 129 -22.23 0.86 -9.04
C LYS A 129 -21.71 0.32 -10.39
N ILE A 130 -20.40 0.37 -10.60
CA ILE A 130 -19.76 -0.20 -11.80
C ILE A 130 -19.90 -1.73 -11.83
N SER A 131 -19.61 -2.39 -10.71
CA SER A 131 -19.75 -3.85 -10.58
C SER A 131 -21.19 -4.30 -10.85
N HIS A 132 -22.17 -3.68 -10.18
CA HIS A 132 -23.60 -3.99 -10.33
C HIS A 132 -24.11 -3.80 -11.76
N ASN A 133 -23.71 -2.71 -12.43
CA ASN A 133 -24.29 -2.35 -13.72
C ASN A 133 -23.54 -2.91 -14.93
N LEU A 134 -22.25 -3.25 -14.80
CA LEU A 134 -21.42 -3.65 -15.95
C LEU A 134 -20.83 -5.07 -15.83
N ILE A 135 -20.67 -5.61 -14.63
CA ILE A 135 -20.07 -6.94 -14.44
C ILE A 135 -21.21 -7.96 -14.29
N THR A 136 -21.33 -8.84 -15.28
CA THR A 136 -22.32 -9.91 -15.29
C THR A 136 -21.68 -11.26 -15.01
N GLU A 137 -22.36 -12.11 -14.25
CA GLU A 137 -21.93 -13.50 -14.08
C GLU A 137 -22.11 -14.29 -15.39
N PRO A 138 -21.09 -15.02 -15.85
CA PRO A 138 -21.22 -15.85 -17.04
C PRO A 138 -22.16 -17.02 -16.75
N ILE A 139 -23.10 -17.25 -17.67
CA ILE A 139 -24.09 -18.34 -17.55
C ILE A 139 -23.44 -19.70 -17.87
N ASP A 140 -22.49 -19.71 -18.80
CA ASP A 140 -21.88 -20.92 -19.32
C ASP A 140 -20.47 -21.16 -18.78
N ARG A 141 -20.12 -22.44 -18.62
CA ARG A 141 -18.76 -22.86 -18.26
C ARG A 141 -17.83 -22.72 -19.46
N HIS A 142 -16.58 -22.36 -19.20
CA HIS A 142 -15.55 -22.34 -20.23
C HIS A 142 -15.26 -23.77 -20.74
N THR A 143 -15.38 -24.00 -22.05
CA THR A 143 -15.31 -25.35 -22.63
C THR A 143 -13.89 -25.82 -22.94
N LEU A 144 -12.94 -24.90 -23.15
CA LEU A 144 -11.56 -25.20 -23.54
C LEU A 144 -10.54 -25.14 -22.40
N CYS A 145 -10.94 -24.61 -21.23
CA CYS A 145 -10.02 -24.29 -20.14
C CYS A 145 -10.50 -25.00 -18.88
N SER A 146 -9.59 -25.73 -18.23
CA SER A 146 -9.87 -26.28 -16.91
C SER A 146 -9.75 -25.20 -15.83
N MET A 147 -10.42 -25.43 -14.69
CA MET A 147 -10.31 -24.56 -13.51
C MET A 147 -8.87 -24.40 -13.00
N MET A 148 -7.99 -25.36 -13.30
CA MET A 148 -6.56 -25.31 -12.96
C MET A 148 -5.87 -24.04 -13.48
N ILE A 149 -6.34 -23.45 -14.58
CA ILE A 149 -5.75 -22.20 -15.10
C ILE A 149 -5.96 -21.05 -14.12
N ALA A 150 -7.15 -20.94 -13.52
CA ALA A 150 -7.44 -19.89 -12.55
C ALA A 150 -6.62 -20.09 -11.26
N GLU A 151 -6.58 -21.33 -10.75
CA GLU A 151 -5.81 -21.67 -9.55
C GLU A 151 -4.30 -21.44 -9.76
N TRP A 152 -3.75 -21.86 -10.90
CA TRP A 152 -2.35 -21.63 -11.24
C TRP A 152 -2.03 -20.14 -11.39
N ALA A 153 -2.93 -19.37 -12.02
CA ALA A 153 -2.76 -17.93 -12.16
C ALA A 153 -2.72 -17.23 -10.79
N MET A 154 -3.61 -17.63 -9.86
CA MET A 154 -3.61 -17.09 -8.49
C MET A 154 -2.35 -17.50 -7.72
N PHE A 155 -1.91 -18.75 -7.86
CA PHE A 155 -0.67 -19.23 -7.25
C PHE A 155 0.55 -18.40 -7.68
N ILE A 156 0.70 -18.17 -8.98
CA ILE A 156 1.80 -17.36 -9.51
C ILE A 156 1.68 -15.88 -9.10
N TYR A 157 0.45 -15.34 -9.08
CA TYR A 157 0.23 -13.96 -8.67
C TYR A 157 0.68 -13.72 -7.23
N GLU A 158 0.25 -14.57 -6.28
CA GLU A 158 0.60 -14.42 -4.87
C GLU A 158 2.09 -14.71 -4.58
N ASP A 159 2.79 -15.48 -5.43
CA ASP A 159 4.25 -15.67 -5.34
C ASP A 159 5.02 -14.42 -5.82
N ILE A 160 4.48 -13.68 -6.80
CA ILE A 160 5.14 -12.51 -7.39
C ILE A 160 4.86 -11.24 -6.61
N ALA A 161 3.61 -11.02 -6.18
CA ALA A 161 3.18 -9.75 -5.62
C ALA A 161 2.09 -9.91 -4.56
N HIS A 162 2.27 -9.19 -3.46
CA HIS A 162 1.26 -9.03 -2.44
C HIS A 162 1.28 -7.60 -1.88
N ALA A 163 0.13 -6.91 -1.91
CA ALA A 163 -0.02 -5.60 -1.30
C ALA A 163 -0.58 -5.78 0.12
N GLY A 164 0.22 -5.42 1.13
CA GLY A 164 -0.19 -5.52 2.53
C GLY A 164 -1.42 -4.64 2.83
N ILE A 165 -2.35 -5.18 3.61
CA ILE A 165 -3.53 -4.46 4.11
C ILE A 165 -3.40 -4.31 5.63
N THR A 166 -3.84 -3.17 6.16
CA THR A 166 -3.88 -2.95 7.61
C THR A 166 -4.87 -3.91 8.28
N THR A 167 -4.36 -4.88 9.02
CA THR A 167 -5.15 -5.87 9.76
C THR A 167 -4.92 -5.75 11.26
N LEU A 168 -6.01 -5.67 12.01
CA LEU A 168 -5.97 -5.67 13.47
C LEU A 168 -6.01 -7.12 13.98
N TYR A 169 -5.51 -7.34 15.20
CA TYR A 169 -5.46 -8.63 15.87
C TYR A 169 -5.92 -8.45 17.31
N LYS A 170 -6.79 -9.37 17.75
CA LYS A 170 -7.17 -9.54 19.15
C LYS A 170 -6.71 -10.92 19.60
N GLY A 171 -5.55 -10.99 20.25
CA GLY A 171 -4.88 -12.26 20.54
C GLY A 171 -4.41 -12.93 19.24
N ASN A 172 -4.94 -14.10 18.90
CA ASN A 172 -4.61 -14.83 17.68
C ASN A 172 -5.62 -14.65 16.54
N GLN A 173 -6.69 -13.89 16.75
CA GLN A 173 -7.71 -13.66 15.74
C GLN A 173 -7.44 -12.34 15.00
N SER A 174 -7.39 -12.40 13.67
CA SER A 174 -7.40 -11.20 12.83
C SER A 174 -8.80 -10.57 12.84
N LYS A 175 -8.85 -9.25 12.75
CA LYS A 175 -10.05 -8.43 12.64
C LYS A 175 -9.81 -7.34 11.59
N PRO A 176 -10.79 -7.10 10.70
CA PRO A 176 -10.69 -5.99 9.78
C PRO A 176 -10.79 -4.66 10.54
N LEU A 177 -10.23 -3.62 9.94
CA LEU A 177 -10.48 -2.25 10.37
C LEU A 177 -11.98 -1.95 10.23
N LEU A 178 -12.57 -1.27 11.22
CA LEU A 178 -14.02 -1.00 11.27
C LEU A 178 -14.44 0.14 10.33
N CYS A 179 -14.19 -0.01 9.03
CA CYS A 179 -14.39 1.06 8.04
C CYS A 179 -15.85 1.35 7.69
N CYS A 180 -16.76 0.39 7.89
CA CYS A 180 -18.19 0.59 7.63
C CYS A 180 -18.93 1.27 8.78
N ASN A 181 -18.24 1.64 9.86
CA ASN A 181 -18.87 2.29 11.01
C ASN A 181 -18.89 3.81 10.82
N GLN A 182 -20.08 4.39 10.71
CA GLN A 182 -20.26 5.83 10.54
C GLN A 182 -19.80 6.67 11.74
N LYS A 183 -19.69 6.08 12.94
CA LYS A 183 -19.34 6.81 14.17
C LYS A 183 -17.83 7.07 14.29
N TYR A 184 -17.00 6.22 13.68
CA TYR A 184 -15.54 6.31 13.77
C TYR A 184 -14.91 6.00 12.42
N ILE A 185 -14.48 7.03 11.71
CA ILE A 185 -13.78 6.90 10.44
C ILE A 185 -12.28 6.93 10.72
N HIS A 186 -11.59 5.82 10.41
CA HIS A 186 -10.14 5.76 10.50
C HIS A 186 -9.51 6.31 9.21
N PRO A 187 -8.37 7.03 9.25
CA PRO A 187 -7.74 7.62 8.05
C PRO A 187 -7.41 6.60 6.94
N GLU A 188 -7.05 5.38 7.33
CA GLU A 188 -6.79 4.26 6.41
C GLU A 188 -8.07 3.61 5.83
N CYS A 189 -9.26 4.09 6.20
CA CYS A 189 -10.51 3.58 5.66
C CYS A 189 -10.91 4.32 4.39
N TYR A 190 -11.25 3.54 3.37
CA TYR A 190 -11.90 4.02 2.15
C TYR A 190 -13.05 3.08 1.82
N SER A 191 -14.21 3.33 2.44
CA SER A 191 -15.40 2.50 2.28
C SER A 191 -15.95 2.58 0.86
N ILE A 192 -16.49 1.45 0.38
CA ILE A 192 -17.26 1.41 -0.87
C ILE A 192 -18.72 1.58 -0.46
N GLU A 193 -19.27 2.75 -0.76
CA GLU A 193 -20.68 3.03 -0.51
C GLU A 193 -21.57 2.20 -1.44
N VAL A 194 -22.70 1.74 -0.89
CA VAL A 194 -23.73 0.98 -1.60
C VAL A 194 -24.89 1.92 -1.90
N ASP A 195 -25.26 2.02 -3.17
CA ASP A 195 -26.37 2.86 -3.61
C ASP A 195 -27.72 2.19 -3.26
N GLU A 196 -28.79 2.96 -3.02
CA GLU A 196 -30.12 2.43 -2.66
C GLU A 196 -30.76 1.54 -3.74
N ASP A 197 -30.35 1.72 -5.01
CA ASP A 197 -30.80 0.95 -6.17
C ASP A 197 -30.05 -0.38 -6.35
N ASP A 198 -29.11 -0.71 -5.46
CA ASP A 198 -28.31 -1.93 -5.54
C ASP A 198 -29.10 -3.19 -5.15
N THR A 199 -29.49 -4.02 -6.11
CA THR A 199 -30.39 -5.15 -5.83
C THR A 199 -29.76 -6.31 -5.03
N THR A 200 -28.47 -6.23 -4.66
CA THR A 200 -27.77 -7.31 -3.93
C THR A 200 -27.56 -6.97 -2.46
N TYR A 201 -27.28 -5.70 -2.14
CA TYR A 201 -26.91 -5.27 -0.78
C TYR A 201 -27.84 -4.19 -0.20
N SER A 202 -28.87 -3.74 -0.94
CA SER A 202 -29.93 -2.82 -0.45
C SER A 202 -30.95 -3.50 0.45
#